data_AF-A0A9D1R693-F1
#
_entry.id   AF-A0A9D1R693-F1
#
_cell.length_a   1.000
_cell.length_b   1.000
_cell.length_c   1.000
_cell.angle_alpha   90.00
_cell.angle_beta   90.00
_cell.angle_gamma   90.00
#
_symmetry.space_group_name_H-M   'P 1'
#
loop_
_entity.id
_entity.type
_entity.pdbx_description
1 polymer ?
#
loop_
_entity_poly.entity_id
_entity_poly.type
_entity_poly.pdbx_seq_one_letter_code
_entity_poly.pdbx_strand_id
1 'polypeptide(L)'
;MNQKIREYIEELFEDAPKTRAAVDLREEIINNGEEKMADLLSQGYKEEDAFDIVIHSIGNVEELFSELRGEEEEREPLGRQQFQKKRAVITSASVGIYILALAVLLIFASLEDYTESLLGMETGMIGVIFACILCIPPTCMLIYSSMMYPKYQKKEENMVEEYKAWKNERKKDKAVKDALSTVLWTLGIACYFVVSFTTGAWGITWVIFLILACLESIISLVFSLKKDEK
;
A
#
# COMPACT_ATOMS: atom_id res chain seq x y z
N MET A 1 16.29 -39.58 0.41
CA MET A 1 15.81 -38.18 0.37
C MET A 1 15.91 -37.71 -1.07
N ASN A 2 14.84 -37.16 -1.63
CA ASN A 2 14.64 -36.96 -3.07
C ASN A 2 15.59 -35.90 -3.67
N GLN A 3 16.85 -36.28 -3.92
CA GLN A 3 17.84 -35.43 -4.60
C GLN A 3 17.34 -34.91 -5.95
N LYS A 4 16.56 -35.72 -6.68
CA LYS A 4 15.99 -35.34 -7.99
C LYS A 4 15.14 -34.07 -7.94
N ILE A 5 14.33 -33.88 -6.89
CA ILE A 5 13.48 -32.69 -6.75
C ILE A 5 14.32 -31.46 -6.42
N ARG A 6 15.29 -31.63 -5.53
CA ARG A 6 16.22 -30.55 -5.17
C ARG A 6 17.01 -30.09 -6.38
N GLU A 7 17.59 -31.02 -7.15
CA GLU A 7 18.32 -30.72 -8.38
C GLU A 7 17.44 -30.00 -9.41
N TYR A 8 16.20 -30.48 -9.61
CA TYR A 8 15.25 -29.83 -10.52
C TYR A 8 14.89 -28.40 -10.10
N ILE A 9 14.60 -28.17 -8.80
CA ILE A 9 14.25 -26.84 -8.30
C ILE A 9 15.47 -25.91 -8.32
N GLU A 10 16.67 -26.42 -8.04
CA GLU A 10 17.90 -25.64 -8.15
C GLU A 10 18.16 -25.19 -9.59
N GLU A 11 17.95 -26.06 -10.59
CA GLU A 11 18.01 -25.72 -12.01
C GLU A 11 16.93 -24.70 -12.38
N LEU A 12 15.69 -24.89 -11.91
CA LEU A 12 14.58 -23.98 -12.15
C LEU A 12 14.82 -22.57 -11.56
N PHE A 13 15.63 -22.48 -10.51
CA PHE A 13 16.01 -21.23 -9.84
C PHE A 13 17.38 -20.69 -10.28
N GLU A 14 18.00 -21.24 -11.33
CA GLU A 14 19.30 -20.75 -11.81
C GLU A 14 19.24 -19.29 -12.27
N ASP A 15 18.15 -18.92 -12.96
CA ASP A 15 17.87 -17.56 -13.43
C ASP A 15 17.24 -16.64 -12.37
N ALA A 16 17.09 -17.13 -11.13
CA ALA A 16 16.50 -16.34 -10.05
C ALA A 16 17.39 -15.14 -9.68
N PRO A 17 16.79 -13.99 -9.29
CA PRO A 17 17.57 -12.85 -8.80
C PRO A 17 18.32 -13.21 -7.52
N LYS A 18 19.53 -12.66 -7.34
CA LYS A 18 20.40 -12.92 -6.18
C LYS A 18 19.97 -12.13 -4.93
N THR A 19 18.69 -12.21 -4.59
CA THR A 19 18.12 -11.63 -3.38
C THR A 19 18.03 -12.66 -2.26
N ARG A 20 18.07 -12.19 -1.01
CA ARG A 20 17.71 -13.01 0.14
C ARG A 20 16.30 -13.60 0.02
N ALA A 21 15.34 -12.84 -0.52
CA ALA A 21 13.97 -13.30 -0.69
C ALA A 21 13.87 -14.48 -1.69
N ALA A 22 14.63 -14.43 -2.79
CA ALA A 22 14.68 -15.53 -3.77
C ALA A 22 15.32 -16.78 -3.17
N VAL A 23 16.37 -16.61 -2.35
CA VAL A 23 17.02 -17.74 -1.65
C VAL A 23 16.07 -18.37 -0.63
N ASP A 24 15.43 -17.55 0.21
CA ASP A 24 14.49 -18.02 1.23
C ASP A 24 13.30 -18.78 0.57
N LEU A 25 12.77 -18.24 -0.53
CA LEU A 25 11.65 -18.84 -1.27
C LEU A 25 12.04 -20.13 -2.00
N ARG A 26 13.26 -20.21 -2.54
CA ARG A 26 13.79 -21.44 -3.12
C ARG A 26 13.82 -22.55 -2.08
N GLU A 27 14.34 -22.29 -0.88
CA GLU A 27 14.36 -23.28 0.21
C GLU A 27 12.94 -23.68 0.64
N GLU A 28 11.99 -22.74 0.68
CA GLU A 28 10.58 -23.02 0.98
C GLU A 28 9.95 -23.95 -0.05
N ILE A 29 10.18 -23.71 -1.34
CA ILE A 29 9.67 -24.55 -2.44
C ILE A 29 10.33 -25.93 -2.43
N ILE A 30 11.62 -26.02 -2.14
CA ILE A 30 12.31 -27.31 -1.97
C ILE A 30 11.68 -28.11 -0.83
N ASN A 31 11.51 -27.51 0.34
CA ASN A 31 10.96 -28.22 1.51
C ASN A 31 9.53 -28.72 1.27
N ASN A 32 8.66 -27.86 0.74
CA ASN A 32 7.27 -28.22 0.45
C ASN A 32 7.17 -29.24 -0.70
N GLY A 33 8.03 -29.14 -1.72
CA GLY A 33 8.14 -30.15 -2.77
C GLY A 33 8.63 -31.51 -2.26
N GLU A 34 9.62 -31.53 -1.37
CA GLU A 34 10.12 -32.77 -0.73
C GLU A 34 9.04 -33.42 0.16
N GLU A 35 8.31 -32.64 0.95
CA GLU A 35 7.21 -33.11 1.80
C GLU A 35 6.08 -33.71 0.95
N LYS A 36 5.61 -32.98 -0.06
CA LYS A 36 4.55 -33.44 -0.96
C LYS A 36 4.93 -34.70 -1.73
N MET A 37 6.20 -34.82 -2.14
CA MET A 37 6.71 -36.04 -2.75
C MET A 37 6.69 -37.22 -1.78
N ALA A 38 7.14 -37.02 -0.53
CA ALA A 38 7.13 -38.06 0.48
C ALA A 38 5.70 -38.54 0.78
N ASP A 39 4.74 -37.61 0.82
CA ASP A 39 3.32 -37.92 1.00
C ASP A 39 2.77 -38.77 -0.15
N LEU A 40 3.04 -38.39 -1.41
CA LEU A 40 2.59 -39.16 -2.58
C LEU A 40 3.20 -40.57 -2.62
N LEU A 41 4.49 -40.69 -2.27
CA LEU A 41 5.15 -42.00 -2.14
C LEU A 41 4.50 -42.85 -1.03
N SER A 42 4.14 -42.23 0.10
CA SER A 42 3.46 -42.91 1.21
C SER A 42 2.04 -43.38 0.84
N GLN A 43 1.38 -42.65 -0.06
CA GLN A 43 0.07 -42.99 -0.61
C GLN A 43 0.14 -44.10 -1.69
N GLY A 44 1.34 -44.56 -2.05
CA GLY A 44 1.56 -45.65 -3.00
C GLY A 44 1.66 -45.20 -4.46
N TYR A 45 1.81 -43.90 -4.74
CA TYR A 45 2.14 -43.41 -6.07
C TYR A 45 3.56 -43.86 -6.46
N LYS A 46 3.78 -44.06 -7.76
CA LYS A 46 5.13 -44.31 -8.28
C LYS A 46 5.97 -43.04 -8.18
N GLU A 47 7.28 -43.21 -8.07
CA GLU A 47 8.23 -42.10 -7.98
C GLU A 47 8.11 -41.15 -9.18
N GLU A 48 7.94 -41.67 -10.39
CA GLU A 48 7.80 -40.87 -11.62
C GLU A 48 6.49 -40.06 -11.61
N ASP A 49 5.37 -40.69 -11.30
CA ASP A 49 4.06 -40.03 -11.24
C ASP A 49 4.03 -38.95 -10.14
N ALA A 50 4.64 -39.24 -8.98
CA ALA A 50 4.72 -38.31 -7.87
C ALA A 50 5.60 -37.10 -8.20
N PHE A 51 6.70 -37.31 -8.92
CA PHE A 51 7.60 -36.25 -9.38
C PHE A 51 6.88 -35.29 -10.33
N ASP A 52 6.14 -35.81 -11.32
CA ASP A 52 5.39 -34.99 -12.27
C ASP A 52 4.31 -34.13 -11.57
N ILE A 53 3.63 -34.69 -10.56
CA ILE A 53 2.64 -33.96 -9.76
C ILE A 53 3.28 -32.80 -9.00
N VAL A 54 4.46 -33.01 -8.40
CA VAL A 54 5.19 -31.96 -7.67
C VAL A 54 5.59 -30.84 -8.62
N ILE A 55 6.18 -31.17 -9.77
CA ILE A 55 6.58 -30.19 -10.79
C ILE A 55 5.40 -29.32 -11.20
N HIS A 56 4.25 -29.93 -11.50
CA HIS A 56 3.08 -29.17 -11.91
C HIS A 56 2.58 -28.22 -10.80
N SER A 57 2.74 -28.62 -9.54
CA SER A 57 2.28 -27.83 -8.40
C SER A 57 3.17 -26.63 -8.03
N ILE A 58 4.42 -26.60 -8.50
CA ILE A 58 5.29 -25.43 -8.35
C ILE A 58 4.70 -24.23 -9.13
N GLY A 59 4.23 -24.48 -10.36
CA GLY A 59 3.65 -23.46 -11.25
C GLY A 59 4.71 -22.61 -11.97
N ASN A 60 4.31 -21.41 -12.41
CA ASN A 60 5.15 -20.55 -13.24
C ASN A 60 6.15 -19.70 -12.41
N VAL A 61 7.38 -20.19 -12.30
CA VAL A 61 8.45 -19.53 -11.53
C VAL A 61 9.05 -18.32 -12.26
N GLU A 62 8.93 -18.26 -13.59
CA GLU A 62 9.41 -17.10 -14.38
C GLU A 62 8.62 -15.83 -14.02
N GLU A 63 7.30 -15.95 -13.83
CA GLU A 63 6.48 -14.84 -13.36
C GLU A 63 6.91 -14.39 -11.95
N LEU A 64 7.25 -15.35 -11.08
CA LEU A 64 7.77 -15.07 -9.74
C LEU A 64 9.12 -14.32 -9.78
N PHE A 65 10.03 -14.70 -10.68
CA PHE A 65 11.31 -14.02 -10.87
C PHE A 65 11.11 -12.60 -11.36
N SER A 66 10.17 -12.37 -12.28
CA SER A 66 9.84 -11.01 -12.74
C SER A 66 9.37 -10.11 -11.59
N GLU A 67 8.62 -10.67 -10.64
CA GLU A 67 8.15 -9.94 -9.45
C GLU A 67 9.27 -9.68 -8.43
N LEU A 68 10.15 -10.67 -8.21
CA LEU A 68 11.32 -10.54 -7.34
C LEU A 68 12.36 -9.57 -7.91
N ARG A 69 12.58 -9.57 -9.23
CA ARG A 69 13.42 -8.59 -9.95
C ARG A 69 12.78 -7.21 -9.91
N GLY A 70 11.47 -7.12 -10.13
CA GLY A 70 10.71 -5.88 -9.97
C GLY A 70 10.85 -5.30 -8.56
N GLU A 71 10.95 -6.13 -7.52
CA GLU A 71 11.29 -5.67 -6.16
C GLU A 71 12.71 -5.12 -6.02
N GLU A 72 13.73 -5.73 -6.66
CA GLU A 72 15.08 -5.17 -6.70
C GLU A 72 15.09 -3.81 -7.42
N GLU A 73 14.38 -3.70 -8.54
CA GLU A 73 14.20 -2.44 -9.27
C GLU A 73 13.39 -1.40 -8.47
N GLU A 74 12.45 -1.84 -7.61
CA GLU A 74 11.68 -0.99 -6.70
C GLU A 74 12.45 -0.62 -5.42
N ARG A 75 13.50 -1.37 -5.07
CA ARG A 75 14.48 -1.06 -4.01
C ARG A 75 15.60 -0.16 -4.51
N GLU A 76 15.99 -0.28 -5.77
CA GLU A 76 16.87 0.66 -6.46
C GLU A 76 16.20 2.05 -6.55
N PRO A 77 16.87 3.14 -6.15
CA PRO A 77 16.29 4.47 -6.17
C PRO A 77 15.88 4.93 -7.57
N LEU A 78 16.41 4.35 -8.65
CA LEU A 78 16.15 4.75 -10.04
C LEU A 78 14.83 4.20 -10.62
N GLY A 79 14.44 2.95 -10.29
CA GLY A 79 13.21 2.31 -10.81
C GLY A 79 11.96 2.77 -10.06
N ARG A 80 12.03 2.80 -8.73
CA ARG A 80 11.03 3.39 -7.83
C ARG A 80 10.69 4.84 -8.23
N GLN A 81 11.70 5.59 -8.64
CA GLN A 81 11.54 6.98 -9.05
C GLN A 81 10.57 7.13 -10.22
N GLN A 82 10.59 6.31 -11.27
CA GLN A 82 9.82 6.67 -12.47
C GLN A 82 8.29 6.53 -12.28
N PHE A 83 7.84 5.44 -11.64
CA PHE A 83 6.43 5.22 -11.37
C PHE A 83 5.90 6.08 -10.22
N GLN A 84 6.67 6.21 -9.13
CA GLN A 84 6.31 7.11 -8.04
C GLN A 84 6.41 8.57 -8.45
N LYS A 85 7.32 8.98 -9.35
CA LYS A 85 7.37 10.35 -9.87
C LYS A 85 6.10 10.68 -10.64
N LYS A 86 5.63 9.80 -11.54
CA LYS A 86 4.39 10.07 -12.29
C LYS A 86 3.20 10.22 -11.34
N ARG A 87 3.07 9.32 -10.37
CA ARG A 87 2.00 9.39 -9.36
C ARG A 87 2.15 10.58 -8.43
N ALA A 88 3.37 10.85 -7.94
CA ALA A 88 3.67 11.97 -7.05
C ALA A 88 3.46 13.31 -7.73
N VAL A 89 3.84 13.47 -9.01
CA VAL A 89 3.60 14.68 -9.80
C VAL A 89 2.11 14.91 -9.98
N ILE A 90 1.34 13.86 -10.30
CA ILE A 90 -0.13 13.95 -10.41
C ILE A 90 -0.75 14.34 -9.07
N THR A 91 -0.29 13.72 -7.98
CA THR A 91 -0.81 13.97 -6.63
C THR A 91 -0.43 15.37 -6.14
N SER A 92 0.82 15.81 -6.35
CA SER A 92 1.29 17.14 -5.97
C SER A 92 0.66 18.25 -6.81
N ALA A 93 0.43 18.01 -8.10
CA ALA A 93 -0.31 18.94 -8.95
C ALA A 93 -1.76 19.08 -8.46
N SER A 94 -2.42 17.98 -8.12
CA SER A 94 -3.78 17.98 -7.57
C SER A 94 -3.84 18.75 -6.24
N VAL A 95 -2.91 18.48 -5.32
CA VAL A 95 -2.81 19.19 -4.04
C VAL A 95 -2.51 20.68 -4.22
N GLY A 96 -1.62 21.03 -5.16
CA GLY A 96 -1.31 22.43 -5.48
C GLY A 96 -2.54 23.19 -5.99
N ILE A 97 -3.39 22.54 -6.80
CA ILE A 97 -4.65 23.12 -7.29
C ILE A 97 -5.66 23.32 -6.15
N TYR A 98 -5.74 22.40 -5.17
CA TYR A 98 -6.58 22.61 -3.97
C TYR A 98 -6.12 23.79 -3.12
N ILE A 99 -4.81 23.94 -2.92
CA ILE A 99 -4.25 25.07 -2.18
C ILE A 99 -4.55 26.39 -2.90
N LEU A 100 -4.45 26.40 -4.24
CA LEU A 100 -4.78 27.57 -5.05
C LEU A 100 -6.29 27.89 -4.97
N ALA A 101 -7.16 26.88 -5.03
CA ALA A 101 -8.60 27.07 -4.87
C ALA A 101 -8.96 27.67 -3.49
N LEU A 102 -8.29 27.21 -2.43
CA LEU A 102 -8.45 27.78 -1.08
C LEU A 102 -7.95 29.22 -1.00
N ALA A 103 -6.81 29.54 -1.62
CA ALA A 103 -6.27 30.90 -1.67
C ALA A 103 -7.23 31.86 -2.41
N VAL A 104 -7.83 31.42 -3.53
CA VAL A 104 -8.85 32.18 -4.24
C VAL A 104 -10.06 32.44 -3.33
N LEU A 105 -10.55 31.42 -2.62
CA LEU A 105 -11.65 31.58 -1.65
C LEU A 105 -11.32 32.64 -0.58
N LEU A 106 -10.13 32.57 0.02
CA LEU A 106 -9.70 33.53 1.05
C LEU A 106 -9.57 34.96 0.52
N ILE A 107 -9.12 35.13 -0.73
CA ILE A 107 -9.03 36.45 -1.39
C ILE A 107 -10.44 37.01 -1.62
N PHE A 108 -11.38 36.20 -2.12
CA PHE A 108 -12.76 36.64 -2.33
C PHE A 108 -13.47 36.98 -1.01
N ALA A 109 -13.25 36.19 0.05
CA ALA A 109 -13.77 36.48 1.38
C ALA A 109 -13.17 37.77 1.99
N SER A 110 -11.89 38.06 1.73
CA SER A 110 -11.24 39.30 2.23
C SER A 110 -11.66 40.56 1.47
N LEU A 111 -12.19 40.41 0.25
CA LEU A 111 -12.66 41.51 -0.59
C LEU A 111 -14.17 41.72 -0.50
N GLU A 112 -14.87 40.91 0.29
CA GLU A 112 -16.33 40.95 0.46
C GLU A 112 -16.80 42.31 0.99
N ASP A 113 -16.15 42.83 2.04
CA ASP A 113 -16.44 44.17 2.63
C ASP A 113 -16.34 45.33 1.61
N TYR A 114 -15.40 45.24 0.66
CA TYR A 114 -15.16 46.29 -0.34
C TYR A 114 -16.10 46.19 -1.55
N THR A 115 -16.51 44.97 -1.91
CA THR A 115 -17.30 44.70 -3.13
C THR A 115 -18.80 44.79 -2.88
N GLU A 116 -19.28 44.39 -1.70
CA GLU A 116 -20.68 44.52 -1.30
C GLU A 116 -21.12 45.99 -1.29
N SER A 117 -20.25 46.88 -0.79
CA SER A 117 -20.49 48.34 -0.75
C SER A 117 -20.56 49.01 -2.14
N LEU A 118 -20.03 48.41 -3.20
CA LEU A 118 -19.94 49.01 -4.54
C LEU A 118 -20.95 48.43 -5.54
N LEU A 119 -21.25 47.12 -5.46
CA LEU A 119 -22.13 46.42 -6.41
C LEU A 119 -23.41 45.84 -5.79
N GLY A 120 -23.55 45.81 -4.47
CA GLY A 120 -24.77 45.31 -3.79
C GLY A 120 -25.12 43.85 -4.06
N MET A 121 -24.15 43.04 -4.51
CA MET A 121 -24.28 41.60 -4.72
C MET A 121 -23.49 40.86 -3.64
N GLU A 122 -24.06 39.78 -3.10
CA GLU A 122 -23.38 38.87 -2.17
C GLU A 122 -22.25 38.11 -2.91
N THR A 123 -21.08 38.74 -2.99
CA THR A 123 -19.89 38.23 -3.69
C THR A 123 -19.34 36.95 -3.07
N GLY A 124 -19.62 36.68 -1.79
CA GLY A 124 -19.24 35.45 -1.09
C GLY A 124 -19.79 34.18 -1.74
N MET A 125 -21.07 34.16 -2.14
CA MET A 125 -21.67 32.98 -2.81
C MET A 125 -21.02 32.70 -4.18
N ILE A 126 -20.68 33.76 -4.92
CA ILE A 126 -20.02 33.63 -6.23
C ILE A 126 -18.61 33.04 -6.05
N GLY A 127 -17.87 33.50 -5.03
CA GLY A 127 -16.55 32.97 -4.68
C GLY A 127 -16.59 31.47 -4.31
N VAL A 128 -17.61 31.04 -3.56
CA VAL A 128 -17.81 29.62 -3.21
C VAL A 128 -18.12 28.78 -4.44
N ILE A 129 -18.99 29.25 -5.35
CA ILE A 129 -19.33 28.53 -6.59
C ILE A 129 -18.09 28.36 -7.47
N PHE A 130 -17.26 29.40 -7.63
CA PHE A 130 -16.00 29.30 -8.37
C PHE A 130 -15.00 28.35 -7.70
N ALA A 131 -14.90 28.36 -6.37
CA ALA A 131 -14.03 27.45 -5.63
C ALA A 131 -14.48 25.98 -5.79
N CYS A 132 -15.80 25.72 -5.78
CA CYS A 132 -16.34 24.38 -6.03
C CYS A 132 -16.03 23.88 -7.44
N ILE A 133 -16.12 24.74 -8.45
CA ILE A 133 -15.77 24.39 -9.84
C ILE A 133 -14.27 24.07 -9.97
N LEU A 134 -13.40 24.82 -9.29
CA LEU A 134 -11.95 24.58 -9.27
C LEU A 134 -11.54 23.29 -8.53
N CYS A 135 -12.41 22.73 -7.69
CA CYS A 135 -12.15 21.44 -7.02
C CYS A 135 -12.47 20.21 -7.90
N ILE A 136 -13.18 20.37 -9.01
CA ILE A 136 -13.56 19.25 -9.90
C ILE A 136 -12.32 18.63 -10.60
N PRO A 137 -11.41 19.41 -11.23
CA PRO A 137 -10.21 18.85 -11.86
C PRO A 137 -9.30 18.00 -10.94
N PRO A 138 -8.94 18.45 -9.71
CA PRO A 138 -8.06 17.67 -8.84
C PRO A 138 -8.73 16.41 -8.27
N THR A 139 -10.06 16.40 -8.08
CA THR A 139 -10.79 15.17 -7.70
C THR A 139 -10.72 14.11 -8.82
N CYS A 140 -11.00 14.50 -10.08
CA CYS A 140 -10.89 13.61 -11.23
C CYS A 140 -9.47 13.04 -11.40
N MET A 141 -8.46 13.86 -11.17
CA MET A 141 -7.06 13.48 -11.30
C MET A 141 -6.62 12.46 -10.22
N LEU A 142 -7.10 12.61 -8.99
CA LEU A 142 -6.89 11.65 -7.89
C LEU A 142 -7.60 10.31 -8.12
N ILE A 143 -8.85 10.35 -8.59
CA ILE A 143 -9.64 9.14 -8.89
C ILE A 143 -8.99 8.36 -10.04
N TYR A 144 -8.54 9.04 -11.09
CA TYR A 144 -7.79 8.41 -12.19
C TYR A 144 -6.50 7.75 -11.69
N SER A 145 -5.73 8.44 -10.84
CA SER A 145 -4.54 7.86 -10.21
C SER A 145 -4.85 6.64 -9.34
N SER A 146 -6.04 6.58 -8.73
CA SER A 146 -6.44 5.47 -7.85
C SER A 146 -6.90 4.24 -8.63
N MET A 147 -7.50 4.42 -9.81
CA MET A 147 -8.04 3.31 -10.62
C MET A 147 -7.03 2.68 -11.57
N MET A 148 -5.86 3.30 -11.76
CA MET A 148 -4.84 2.85 -12.73
C MET A 148 -4.15 1.52 -12.37
N TYR A 149 -4.47 0.91 -11.23
CA TYR A 149 -3.80 -0.31 -10.76
C TYR A 149 -4.81 -1.46 -10.58
N PRO A 150 -4.64 -2.58 -11.31
CA PRO A 150 -5.48 -3.75 -11.12
C PRO A 150 -5.25 -4.33 -9.72
N LYS A 151 -6.35 -4.65 -9.03
CA LYS A 151 -6.32 -5.38 -7.76
C LYS A 151 -5.86 -6.82 -8.04
N TYR A 152 -4.91 -7.33 -7.27
CA TYR A 152 -4.46 -8.72 -7.36
C TYR A 152 -5.65 -9.69 -7.26
N GLN A 153 -5.78 -10.58 -8.24
CA GLN A 153 -6.77 -11.66 -8.30
C GLN A 153 -6.01 -12.98 -8.39
N LYS A 154 -6.23 -13.88 -7.43
CA LYS A 154 -5.62 -15.22 -7.39
C LYS A 154 -6.15 -16.02 -8.59
N LYS A 155 -5.25 -16.54 -9.43
CA LYS A 155 -5.63 -17.24 -10.67
C LYS A 155 -5.62 -18.76 -10.52
N GLU A 156 -4.71 -19.35 -9.75
CA GLU A 156 -4.50 -20.82 -9.66
C GLU A 156 -4.04 -21.28 -8.26
N GLU A 157 -4.19 -22.58 -7.95
CA GLU A 157 -3.70 -23.23 -6.72
C GLU A 157 -2.32 -23.86 -6.93
N ASN A 158 -1.29 -23.03 -7.01
CA ASN A 158 0.12 -23.43 -7.12
C ASN A 158 0.97 -22.73 -6.05
N MET A 159 2.13 -23.31 -5.69
CA MET A 159 3.00 -22.81 -4.61
C MET A 159 3.43 -21.35 -4.82
N VAL A 160 3.67 -20.95 -6.08
CA VAL A 160 3.97 -19.56 -6.45
C VAL A 160 2.80 -18.60 -6.16
N GLU A 161 1.55 -19.01 -6.43
CA GLU A 161 0.37 -18.18 -6.18
C GLU A 161 0.06 -18.09 -4.67
N GLU A 162 0.39 -19.12 -3.88
CA GLU A 162 0.32 -19.07 -2.42
C GLU A 162 1.28 -18.03 -1.84
N TYR A 163 2.51 -17.99 -2.35
CA TYR A 163 3.46 -16.93 -1.99
C TYR A 163 2.94 -15.53 -2.35
N LYS A 164 2.40 -15.34 -3.57
CA LYS A 164 1.80 -14.07 -4.00
C LYS A 164 0.59 -13.68 -3.11
N ALA A 165 -0.24 -14.65 -2.74
CA ALA A 165 -1.39 -14.45 -1.86
C ALA A 165 -0.95 -14.03 -0.45
N TRP A 166 0.01 -14.73 0.15
CA TRP A 166 0.60 -14.39 1.44
C TRP A 166 1.18 -12.96 1.43
N LYS A 167 1.92 -12.61 0.37
CA LYS A 167 2.49 -11.27 0.19
C LYS A 167 1.40 -10.21 0.07
N ASN A 168 0.31 -10.50 -0.64
CA ASN A 168 -0.82 -9.58 -0.76
C ASN A 168 -1.57 -9.40 0.57
N GLU A 169 -1.74 -10.46 1.37
CA GLU A 169 -2.28 -10.34 2.73
C GLU A 169 -1.43 -9.43 3.61
N ARG A 170 -0.11 -9.60 3.59
CA ARG A 170 0.83 -8.71 4.30
C ARG A 170 0.71 -7.25 3.85
N LYS A 171 0.53 -7.00 2.56
CA LYS A 171 0.27 -5.65 2.02
C LYS A 171 -1.05 -5.08 2.53
N LYS A 172 -2.12 -5.90 2.60
CA LYS A 172 -3.42 -5.49 3.15
C LYS A 172 -3.32 -5.14 4.64
N ASP A 173 -2.70 -5.98 5.46
CA ASP A 173 -2.54 -5.72 6.89
C ASP A 173 -1.76 -4.43 7.14
N LYS A 174 -0.69 -4.19 6.37
CA LYS A 174 0.05 -2.93 6.42
C LYS A 174 -0.82 -1.74 6.01
N ALA A 175 -1.58 -1.84 4.91
CA ALA A 175 -2.46 -0.77 4.47
C ALA A 175 -3.55 -0.43 5.50
N VAL A 176 -4.10 -1.44 6.20
CA VAL A 176 -5.05 -1.22 7.30
C VAL A 176 -4.39 -0.50 8.47
N LYS A 177 -3.18 -0.91 8.88
CA LYS A 177 -2.41 -0.22 9.92
C LYS A 177 -2.15 1.25 9.55
N ASP A 178 -1.69 1.50 8.32
CA ASP A 178 -1.38 2.85 7.82
C ASP A 178 -2.65 3.73 7.76
N ALA A 179 -3.79 3.15 7.35
CA ALA A 179 -5.07 3.85 7.34
C ALA A 179 -5.53 4.22 8.77
N LEU A 180 -5.43 3.30 9.73
CA LEU A 180 -5.79 3.56 11.13
C LEU A 180 -4.91 4.64 11.75
N SER A 181 -3.60 4.61 11.50
CA SER A 181 -2.67 5.67 11.90
C SER A 181 -3.09 7.03 11.31
N THR A 182 -3.41 7.06 10.02
CA THR A 182 -3.89 8.29 9.35
C THR A 182 -5.18 8.82 9.99
N VAL A 183 -6.14 7.94 10.30
CA VAL A 183 -7.39 8.32 10.97
C VAL A 183 -7.13 8.83 12.38
N LEU A 184 -6.26 8.18 13.16
CA LEU A 184 -5.88 8.65 14.50
C LEU A 184 -5.28 10.05 14.46
N TRP A 185 -4.33 10.31 13.56
CA TRP A 185 -3.68 11.62 13.44
C TRP A 185 -4.64 12.71 12.96
N THR A 186 -5.49 12.42 11.97
CA THR A 186 -6.47 13.39 11.48
C THR A 186 -7.52 13.74 12.53
N LEU A 187 -8.08 12.74 13.21
CA LEU A 187 -9.03 12.95 14.31
C LEU A 187 -8.36 13.65 15.50
N GLY A 188 -7.13 13.27 15.80
CA GLY A 188 -6.32 13.86 16.86
C GLY A 188 -6.06 15.35 16.65
N ILE A 189 -5.69 15.76 15.44
CA ILE A 189 -5.51 17.16 15.07
C ILE A 189 -6.84 17.92 15.15
N ALA A 190 -7.93 17.34 14.66
CA ALA A 190 -9.25 17.96 14.75
C ALA A 190 -9.68 18.18 16.21
N CYS A 191 -9.53 17.16 17.07
CA CYS A 191 -9.79 17.26 18.50
C CYS A 191 -8.89 18.31 19.18
N TYR A 192 -7.60 18.34 18.83
CA TYR A 192 -6.68 19.36 19.33
C TYR A 192 -7.16 20.77 19.00
N PHE A 193 -7.53 21.05 17.75
CA PHE A 193 -8.04 22.37 17.37
C PHE A 193 -9.34 22.72 18.11
N VAL A 194 -10.32 21.81 18.17
CA VAL A 194 -11.59 22.06 18.86
C VAL A 194 -11.36 22.37 20.35
N VAL A 195 -10.54 21.58 21.04
CA VAL A 195 -10.25 21.78 22.46
C VAL A 195 -9.40 23.04 22.67
N SER A 196 -8.43 23.30 21.81
CA SER A 196 -7.53 24.46 21.93
C SER A 196 -8.25 25.79 21.68
N PHE A 197 -9.17 25.84 20.70
CA PHE A 197 -9.98 27.03 20.44
C PHE A 197 -11.03 27.28 21.53
N THR A 198 -11.62 26.23 22.11
CA THR A 198 -12.63 26.38 23.18
C THR A 198 -12.02 26.75 24.52
N THR A 199 -10.84 26.21 24.85
CA THR A 199 -10.18 26.45 26.14
C THR A 199 -9.21 27.62 26.15
N GLY A 200 -8.69 28.04 24.98
CA GLY A 200 -7.66 29.08 24.88
C GLY A 200 -6.32 28.71 25.52
N ALA A 201 -6.17 27.48 26.04
CA ALA A 201 -5.03 27.02 26.82
C ALA A 201 -4.05 26.19 25.95
N TRP A 202 -3.52 26.81 24.91
CA TRP A 202 -2.63 26.21 23.91
C TRP A 202 -1.41 25.47 24.50
N GLY A 203 -0.94 25.86 25.69
CA GLY A 203 0.17 25.20 26.38
C GLY A 203 -0.16 23.84 26.99
N ILE A 204 -1.44 23.57 27.31
CA ILE A 204 -1.88 22.33 27.98
C ILE A 204 -2.46 21.34 26.95
N THR A 205 -3.14 21.84 25.93
CA THR A 205 -3.80 21.01 24.90
C THR A 205 -2.83 20.18 24.06
N TRP A 206 -1.54 20.55 24.05
CA TRP A 206 -0.44 19.74 23.50
C TRP A 206 -0.43 18.29 24.00
N VAL A 207 -0.91 18.02 25.23
CA VAL A 207 -0.90 16.66 25.83
C VAL A 207 -1.67 15.66 24.97
N ILE A 208 -2.62 16.12 24.16
CA ILE A 208 -3.34 15.29 23.17
C ILE A 208 -2.36 14.60 22.21
N PHE A 209 -1.28 15.26 21.79
CA PHE A 209 -0.26 14.64 20.92
C PHE A 209 0.51 13.51 21.61
N LEU A 210 0.79 13.63 22.90
CA LEU A 210 1.42 12.56 23.67
C LEU A 210 0.48 11.34 23.76
N ILE A 211 -0.82 11.59 23.97
CA ILE A 211 -1.85 10.53 23.98
C ILE A 211 -1.94 9.86 22.61
N LEU A 212 -1.93 10.62 21.52
CA LEU A 212 -1.94 10.09 20.14
C LEU A 212 -0.69 9.25 19.85
N ALA A 213 0.49 9.69 20.28
CA ALA A 213 1.73 8.93 20.13
C ALA A 213 1.67 7.59 20.90
N CYS A 214 1.09 7.59 22.09
CA CYS A 214 0.83 6.35 22.82
C CYS A 214 -0.16 5.45 22.08
N LEU A 215 -1.26 5.99 21.55
CA LEU A 215 -2.23 5.21 20.76
C LEU A 215 -1.60 4.60 19.50
N GLU A 216 -0.74 5.35 18.82
CA GLU A 216 0.01 4.85 17.64
C GLU A 216 0.91 3.66 18.00
N SER A 217 1.59 3.74 19.15
CA SER A 217 2.43 2.63 19.63
C SER A 217 1.60 1.38 19.97
N ILE A 218 0.39 1.56 20.52
CA ILE A 218 -0.54 0.46 20.82
C ILE A 218 -1.02 -0.18 19.52
N ILE A 219 -1.42 0.60 18.51
CA ILE A 219 -1.79 0.07 17.19
C ILE A 219 -0.61 -0.74 16.61
N SER A 220 0.60 -0.20 16.68
CA SER A 220 1.78 -0.91 16.19
C SER A 220 2.00 -2.24 16.92
N LEU A 221 1.80 -2.27 18.24
CA LEU A 221 1.97 -3.47 19.06
C LEU A 221 0.91 -4.53 18.74
N VAL A 222 -0.37 -4.15 18.61
CA VAL A 222 -1.46 -5.09 18.28
C VAL A 222 -1.22 -5.76 16.93
N PHE A 223 -0.79 -4.99 15.92
CA PHE A 223 -0.46 -5.55 14.61
C PHE A 223 0.79 -6.41 14.62
N SER A 224 1.77 -6.12 15.49
CA SER A 224 2.93 -6.99 15.70
C SER A 224 2.52 -8.32 16.36
N LEU A 225 1.72 -8.28 17.42
CA LEU A 225 1.27 -9.49 18.12
C LEU A 225 0.41 -10.39 17.24
N LYS A 226 -0.52 -9.82 16.47
CA LYS A 226 -1.33 -10.58 15.50
C LYS A 226 -0.49 -11.30 14.44
N LYS A 227 0.72 -10.79 14.16
CA LYS A 227 1.64 -11.36 13.19
C LYS A 227 2.43 -12.54 13.75
N ASP A 228 2.60 -12.62 15.07
CA ASP A 228 3.34 -13.70 15.74
C ASP A 228 2.44 -14.91 16.05
N GLU A 229 1.11 -14.77 16.00
CA GLU A 229 0.13 -15.86 16.15
C GLU A 229 -0.17 -16.65 14.86
N LYS A 230 0.27 -16.17 13.68
CA LYS A 230 0.09 -16.82 12.37
C LYS A 230 1.37 -17.49 11.92
#